data_AF-A0AAN4L5G3-F1
#
_entry.id   AF-A0AAN4L5G3-F1
#
_cell.length_a   1.000
_cell.length_b   1.000
_cell.length_c   1.000
_cell.angle_alpha   90.00
_cell.angle_beta   90.00
_cell.angle_gamma   90.00
#
_symmetry.space_group_name_H-M   'P 1'
#
loop_
_entity.id
_entity.type
_entity.pdbx_description
1 polymer ?
#
loop_
_entity_poly.entity_id
_entity_poly.type
_entity_poly.pdbx_seq_one_letter_code
_entity_poly.pdbx_strand_id
1 'polypeptide(L)'
;MSHNSAVKFFILTRELERKFIHELSVMRIMVTNNKGAKITYTGAFISIILAAIAPIYSMINGVRADEYWPLIVCLSLSAFALFLLQLSIWLSHSFIKYKYPEYSPLFKKKKILFNYDYEFIFAYRCEQILEVFKEEDFKKLDIDELINFFSDKSTSIKSRRWTPITIISLIMFPLWSEFIGAKIGQGWEMFVVLLALSIFASYVVILVNNILRMNLLSQARKYDDLVGVLKIVKSVSKNNT
;
A
#
# COMPACT_ATOMS: atom_id res chain seq x y z
N MET A 1 12.38 -35.09 -21.13
CA MET A 1 11.92 -33.83 -21.77
C MET A 1 11.33 -32.78 -20.81
N SER A 2 11.33 -32.97 -19.48
CA SER A 2 10.68 -32.03 -18.53
C SER A 2 11.54 -30.85 -18.03
N HIS A 3 12.86 -30.85 -18.24
CA HIS A 3 13.72 -29.80 -17.71
C HIS A 3 13.50 -28.43 -18.38
N ASN A 4 13.01 -28.40 -19.62
CA ASN A 4 12.84 -27.17 -20.40
C ASN A 4 11.50 -26.47 -20.13
N SER A 5 10.45 -27.20 -19.72
CA SER A 5 9.13 -26.63 -19.43
C SER A 5 9.09 -25.92 -18.08
N ALA A 6 9.69 -26.49 -17.03
CA ALA A 6 9.73 -25.88 -15.71
C ALA A 6 10.56 -24.57 -15.72
N VAL A 7 11.71 -24.56 -16.38
CA VAL A 7 12.54 -23.36 -16.53
C VAL A 7 11.79 -22.28 -17.32
N LYS A 8 11.11 -22.66 -18.41
CA LYS A 8 10.27 -21.73 -19.19
C LYS A 8 9.12 -21.16 -18.34
N PHE A 9 8.45 -21.99 -17.54
CA PHE A 9 7.42 -21.55 -16.60
C PHE A 9 7.96 -20.49 -15.62
N PHE A 10 9.11 -20.75 -14.98
CA PHE A 10 9.70 -19.78 -14.05
C PHE A 10 10.09 -18.46 -14.69
N ILE A 11 10.65 -18.49 -15.91
CA ILE A 11 11.05 -17.28 -16.63
C ILE A 11 9.82 -16.43 -16.94
N LEU A 12 8.78 -17.02 -17.54
CA LEU A 12 7.56 -16.32 -17.92
C LEU A 12 6.76 -15.83 -16.70
N THR A 13 6.73 -16.63 -15.63
CA THR A 13 6.12 -16.22 -14.34
C THR A 13 6.83 -15.00 -13.77
N ARG A 14 8.17 -14.98 -13.80
CA ARG A 14 8.97 -13.85 -13.33
C ARG A 14 8.80 -12.62 -14.21
N GLU A 15 8.66 -12.80 -15.51
CA GLU A 15 8.39 -11.72 -16.46
C GLU A 15 7.01 -11.08 -16.22
N LEU A 16 5.97 -11.90 -16.06
CA LEU A 16 4.63 -11.46 -15.71
C LEU A 16 4.62 -10.74 -14.35
N GLU A 17 5.31 -11.28 -13.35
CA GLU A 17 5.49 -10.65 -12.05
C GLU A 17 6.16 -9.28 -12.17
N ARG A 18 7.25 -9.18 -12.94
CA ARG A 18 7.96 -7.91 -13.18
C ARG A 18 7.04 -6.90 -13.85
N LYS A 19 6.35 -7.31 -14.92
CA LYS A 19 5.43 -6.46 -15.69
C LYS A 19 4.31 -5.93 -14.78
N PHE A 20 3.68 -6.79 -14.00
CA PHE A 20 2.59 -6.38 -13.11
C PHE A 20 3.06 -5.50 -11.94
N ILE A 21 4.12 -5.90 -11.23
CA ILE A 21 4.56 -5.24 -10.00
C ILE A 21 5.28 -3.92 -10.27
N HIS A 22 6.04 -3.82 -11.36
CA HIS A 22 6.84 -2.62 -11.65
C HIS A 22 6.18 -1.75 -12.73
N GLU A 23 5.75 -2.35 -13.84
CA GLU A 23 5.28 -1.60 -15.00
C GLU A 23 3.81 -1.18 -14.85
N LEU A 24 2.96 -2.08 -14.37
CA LEU A 24 1.55 -1.82 -14.11
C LEU A 24 1.29 -1.36 -12.66
N SER A 25 2.33 -0.87 -11.98
CA SER A 25 2.19 -0.30 -10.64
C SER A 25 1.36 0.99 -10.68
N VAL A 26 0.56 1.22 -9.63
CA VAL A 26 -0.23 2.46 -9.48
C VAL A 26 0.68 3.68 -9.63
N MET A 27 1.85 3.65 -9.00
CA MET A 27 2.83 4.74 -9.07
C MET A 27 3.33 5.01 -10.49
N ARG A 28 3.52 3.97 -11.32
CA ARG A 28 3.95 4.17 -12.71
C ARG A 28 2.81 4.73 -13.56
N ILE A 29 1.62 4.14 -13.46
CA ILE A 29 0.43 4.53 -14.24
C ILE A 29 -0.01 5.97 -13.89
N MET A 30 -0.13 6.28 -12.60
CA MET A 30 -0.70 7.52 -12.09
C MET A 30 0.32 8.66 -12.01
N VAL A 31 1.53 8.41 -11.51
CA VAL A 31 2.44 9.49 -11.12
C VAL A 31 3.66 9.59 -12.04
N THR A 32 4.31 8.48 -12.36
CA THR A 32 5.61 8.50 -13.08
C THR A 32 5.48 8.96 -14.53
N ASN A 33 4.39 8.58 -15.19
CA ASN A 33 4.13 8.95 -16.59
C ASN A 33 3.76 10.43 -16.77
N ASN A 34 3.39 11.14 -15.69
CA ASN A 34 3.09 12.55 -15.71
C ASN A 34 4.20 13.33 -14.98
N LYS A 35 5.02 14.08 -15.73
CA LYS A 35 6.11 14.88 -15.17
C LYS A 35 5.63 15.85 -14.08
N GLY A 36 4.48 16.50 -14.26
CA GLY A 36 3.91 17.43 -13.28
C GLY A 36 3.46 16.74 -11.99
N ALA A 37 2.78 15.60 -12.11
CA ALA A 37 2.37 14.80 -10.94
C ALA A 37 3.60 14.23 -10.19
N LYS A 38 4.64 13.81 -10.92
CA LYS A 38 5.90 13.31 -10.34
C LYS A 38 6.64 14.40 -9.57
N ILE A 39 6.80 15.59 -10.14
CA ILE A 39 7.49 16.71 -9.48
C ILE A 39 6.77 17.10 -8.19
N THR A 40 5.44 17.27 -8.27
CA THR A 40 4.62 17.64 -7.09
C THR A 40 4.63 16.56 -6.02
N TYR A 41 4.55 15.28 -6.39
CA TYR A 41 4.68 14.15 -5.45
C TYR A 41 6.06 14.13 -4.76
N THR A 42 7.13 14.30 -5.54
CA THR A 42 8.50 14.32 -5.01
C THR A 42 8.72 15.53 -4.09
N GLY A 43 8.19 16.70 -4.47
CA GLY A 43 8.20 17.90 -3.64
C GLY A 43 7.45 17.72 -2.33
N ALA A 44 6.28 17.05 -2.35
CA ALA A 44 5.55 16.71 -1.13
C ALA A 44 6.38 15.82 -0.19
N PHE A 45 7.05 14.81 -0.75
CA PHE A 45 7.92 13.90 0.03
C PHE A 45 9.11 14.64 0.66
N ILE A 46 9.79 15.50 -0.10
CA ILE A 46 10.88 16.34 0.42
C ILE A 46 10.37 17.27 1.53
N SER A 47 9.20 17.89 1.33
CA SER A 47 8.59 18.77 2.33
C SER A 47 8.26 18.05 3.64
N ILE A 48 7.81 16.79 3.58
CA ILE A 48 7.58 15.96 4.78
C ILE A 48 8.89 15.67 5.51
N ILE A 49 9.96 15.34 4.77
CA ILE A 49 11.27 15.10 5.37
C ILE A 49 11.77 16.36 6.06
N LEU A 50 11.69 17.51 5.41
CA LEU A 50 12.07 18.81 5.99
C LEU A 50 11.21 19.16 7.22
N ALA A 51 9.90 18.85 7.18
CA ALA A 51 9.00 19.06 8.32
C ALA A 51 9.43 18.25 9.54
N ALA A 52 9.96 17.03 9.34
CA ALA A 52 10.45 16.18 10.41
C ALA A 52 11.79 16.66 11.00
N ILE A 53 12.62 17.38 10.24
CA ILE A 53 13.93 17.87 10.70
C ILE A 53 13.78 18.99 11.74
N ALA A 54 12.82 19.90 11.57
CA ALA A 54 12.60 21.03 12.49
C ALA A 54 12.39 20.62 13.97
N PRO A 55 11.48 19.68 14.31
CA PRO A 55 11.32 19.22 15.69
C PRO A 55 12.52 18.42 16.20
N ILE A 56 13.20 17.65 15.34
CA ILE A 56 14.41 16.89 15.72
C ILE A 56 15.55 17.86 16.08
N TYR A 57 15.74 18.91 15.28
CA TYR A 57 16.73 19.96 15.55
C TYR A 57 16.44 20.69 16.86
N SER A 58 15.17 20.99 17.14
CA SER A 58 14.73 21.61 18.40
C SER A 58 15.01 20.71 19.62
N MET A 59 14.79 19.40 19.50
CA MET A 59 15.13 18.43 20.55
C MET A 59 16.63 18.32 20.81
N ILE A 60 17.46 18.30 19.77
CA ILE A 60 18.92 18.13 19.92
C ILE A 60 19.57 19.37 20.54
N ASN A 61 19.12 20.57 20.15
CA ASN A 61 19.75 21.82 20.58
C ASN A 61 19.11 22.44 21.83
N GLY A 62 18.14 21.76 22.46
CA GLY A 62 17.50 22.25 23.68
C GLY A 62 16.79 23.59 23.48
N VAL A 63 16.17 23.79 22.31
CA VAL A 63 15.39 25.01 22.02
C VAL A 63 14.31 25.14 23.07
N ARG A 64 14.20 26.33 23.68
CA ARG A 64 13.27 26.56 24.77
C ARG A 64 11.82 26.46 24.29
N ALA A 65 10.94 25.97 25.15
CA ALA A 65 9.54 25.67 24.80
C ALA A 65 8.69 26.91 24.46
N ASP A 66 9.17 28.12 24.79
CA ASP A 66 8.57 29.40 24.43
C ASP A 66 8.87 29.83 22.98
N GLU A 67 9.82 29.16 22.31
CA GLU A 67 10.12 29.39 20.91
C GLU A 67 9.23 28.51 20.00
N TYR A 68 8.13 29.08 19.51
CA TYR A 68 7.16 28.37 18.65
C TYR A 68 7.61 28.16 17.19
N TRP A 69 8.76 28.71 16.77
CA TRP A 69 9.21 28.65 15.38
C TRP A 69 9.36 27.21 14.83
N PRO A 70 9.84 26.19 15.58
CA PRO A 70 9.97 24.83 15.05
C PRO A 70 8.59 24.21 14.74
N LEU A 71 7.60 24.54 15.56
CA LEU A 71 6.22 24.10 15.41
C LEU A 71 5.57 24.78 14.19
N ILE A 72 5.78 26.08 14.01
CA ILE A 72 5.28 26.84 12.84
C ILE A 72 5.90 26.31 11.54
N VAL A 73 7.21 26.04 11.53
CA VAL A 73 7.91 25.47 10.37
C VAL A 73 7.41 24.05 10.07
N CYS A 74 7.23 23.21 11.08
CA CYS A 74 6.69 21.87 10.91
C CYS A 74 5.26 21.88 10.34
N LEU A 75 4.37 22.72 10.90
CA LEU A 75 2.98 22.83 10.43
C LEU A 75 2.89 23.40 9.02
N SER A 76 3.66 24.45 8.71
CA SER A 76 3.66 25.06 7.37
C SER A 76 4.19 24.12 6.30
N LEU A 77 5.29 23.40 6.56
CA LEU A 77 5.82 22.38 5.63
C LEU A 77 4.88 21.18 5.48
N SER A 78 4.17 20.80 6.55
CA SER A 78 3.17 19.72 6.49
C SER A 78 1.95 20.15 5.66
N ALA A 79 1.45 21.36 5.87
CA ALA A 79 0.34 21.92 5.08
C ALA A 79 0.74 22.07 3.59
N PHE A 80 1.96 22.54 3.32
CA PHE A 80 2.50 22.64 1.98
C PHE A 80 2.65 21.26 1.31
N ALA A 81 3.10 20.24 2.05
CA ALA A 81 3.17 18.88 1.56
C ALA A 81 1.79 18.32 1.18
N LEU A 82 0.78 18.55 2.02
CA LEU A 82 -0.61 18.14 1.74
C LEU A 82 -1.16 18.83 0.48
N PHE A 83 -0.89 20.12 0.32
CA PHE A 83 -1.26 20.88 -0.88
C PHE A 83 -0.61 20.29 -2.15
N LEU A 84 0.70 20.03 -2.11
CA LEU A 84 1.43 19.42 -3.22
C LEU A 84 0.93 18.01 -3.54
N LEU A 85 0.58 17.22 -2.52
CA LEU A 85 0.05 15.88 -2.70
C LEU A 85 -1.33 15.92 -3.36
N GLN A 86 -2.20 16.84 -2.93
CA GLN A 86 -3.51 17.06 -3.57
C GLN A 86 -3.35 17.50 -5.03
N LEU A 87 -2.40 18.40 -5.31
CA LEU A 87 -2.10 18.86 -6.66
C LEU A 87 -1.57 17.72 -7.53
N SER A 88 -0.71 16.85 -6.99
CA SER A 88 -0.19 15.66 -7.68
C SER A 88 -1.31 14.71 -8.11
N ILE A 89 -2.26 14.44 -7.21
CA ILE A 89 -3.43 13.60 -7.50
C ILE A 89 -4.30 14.25 -8.58
N TRP A 90 -4.53 15.56 -8.49
CA TRP A 90 -5.32 16.28 -9.49
C TRP A 90 -4.69 16.25 -10.89
N LEU A 91 -3.37 16.48 -10.97
CA LEU A 91 -2.61 16.39 -12.22
C LEU A 91 -2.62 14.95 -12.77
N SER A 92 -2.49 13.96 -11.90
CA SER A 92 -2.55 12.54 -12.26
C SER A 92 -3.89 12.15 -12.88
N HIS A 93 -5.00 12.51 -12.22
CA HIS A 93 -6.35 12.25 -12.74
C HIS A 93 -6.62 12.99 -14.05
N SER A 94 -6.15 14.23 -14.19
CA SER A 94 -6.33 15.01 -15.41
C SER A 94 -5.56 14.39 -16.59
N PHE A 95 -4.32 13.95 -16.35
CA PHE A 95 -3.50 13.28 -17.36
C PHE A 95 -4.10 11.95 -17.82
N ILE A 96 -4.59 11.13 -16.89
CA ILE A 96 -5.17 9.83 -17.24
C ILE A 96 -6.46 9.98 -18.04
N LYS A 97 -7.32 10.94 -17.68
CA LYS A 97 -8.54 11.23 -18.44
C LYS A 97 -8.26 11.65 -19.87
N TYR A 98 -7.17 12.38 -20.07
CA TYR A 98 -6.72 12.79 -21.40
C TYR A 98 -6.09 11.63 -22.18
N LYS A 99 -5.22 10.85 -21.53
CA LYS A 99 -4.46 9.78 -22.19
C LYS A 99 -5.30 8.54 -22.50
N TYR A 100 -6.30 8.23 -21.66
CA TYR A 100 -7.10 7.01 -21.74
C TYR A 100 -8.61 7.35 -21.73
N PRO A 101 -9.12 8.04 -22.77
CA PRO A 101 -10.51 8.49 -22.83
C PRO A 101 -11.53 7.33 -22.87
N GLU A 102 -11.11 6.17 -23.38
CA GLU A 102 -11.92 4.95 -23.48
C GLU A 102 -12.41 4.42 -22.12
N TYR A 103 -11.68 4.70 -21.03
CA TYR A 103 -12.08 4.34 -19.67
C TYR A 103 -12.84 5.45 -18.94
N SER A 104 -13.30 6.47 -19.67
CA SER A 104 -14.13 7.55 -19.12
C SER A 104 -15.27 7.14 -18.18
N PRO A 105 -16.02 6.02 -18.41
CA PRO A 105 -17.07 5.60 -17.48
C PRO A 105 -16.55 5.08 -16.14
N LEU A 106 -15.27 4.68 -16.04
CA LEU A 106 -14.67 4.10 -14.83
C LEU A 106 -14.03 5.14 -13.90
N PHE A 107 -13.96 6.41 -14.31
CA PHE A 107 -13.41 7.46 -13.45
C PHE A 107 -14.46 7.89 -12.43
N LYS A 108 -14.10 7.84 -11.13
CA LYS A 108 -15.00 8.33 -10.08
C LYS A 108 -15.16 9.85 -10.25
N LYS A 109 -16.41 10.32 -10.22
CA LYS A 109 -16.73 11.75 -10.28
C LYS A 109 -16.19 12.54 -9.06
N LYS A 110 -15.77 11.86 -7.99
CA LYS A 110 -15.31 12.47 -6.74
C LYS A 110 -13.85 12.95 -6.86
N LYS A 111 -13.67 14.23 -7.14
CA LYS A 111 -12.35 14.91 -7.30
C LYS A 111 -11.56 15.12 -5.99
N ILE A 112 -12.15 14.81 -4.83
CA ILE A 112 -11.67 15.30 -3.51
C ILE A 112 -11.02 14.21 -2.65
N LEU A 113 -11.23 12.92 -2.96
CA LEU A 113 -10.58 11.85 -2.18
C LEU A 113 -9.12 11.68 -2.60
N PHE A 114 -8.24 11.48 -1.61
CA PHE A 114 -6.86 10.99 -1.76
C PHE A 114 -6.80 9.53 -2.27
N ASN A 115 -7.70 9.16 -3.17
CA ASN A 115 -7.85 7.80 -3.65
C ASN A 115 -7.79 7.81 -5.16
N TYR A 116 -6.88 7.00 -5.71
CA TYR A 116 -6.76 6.81 -7.13
C TYR A 116 -7.99 6.08 -7.67
N ASP A 117 -8.32 6.31 -8.95
CA ASP A 117 -9.39 5.60 -9.65
C ASP A 117 -9.05 4.10 -9.80
N TYR A 118 -9.33 3.34 -8.74
CA TYR A 118 -8.97 1.92 -8.63
C TYR A 118 -9.64 1.06 -9.71
N GLU A 119 -10.87 1.41 -10.09
CA GLU A 119 -11.62 0.73 -11.16
C GLU A 119 -10.95 0.89 -12.52
N PHE A 120 -10.51 2.10 -12.86
CA PHE A 120 -9.68 2.35 -14.04
C PHE A 120 -8.37 1.56 -13.99
N ILE A 121 -7.62 1.66 -12.89
CA ILE A 121 -6.33 0.97 -12.74
C ILE A 121 -6.51 -0.55 -12.93
N PHE A 122 -7.57 -1.11 -12.34
CA PHE A 122 -7.87 -2.53 -12.44
C PHE A 122 -8.22 -2.93 -13.88
N ALA A 123 -9.10 -2.19 -14.56
CA ALA A 123 -9.46 -2.45 -15.94
C ALA A 123 -8.25 -2.35 -16.89
N TYR A 124 -7.44 -1.30 -16.75
CA TYR A 124 -6.22 -1.11 -17.54
C TYR A 124 -5.22 -2.25 -17.32
N ARG A 125 -5.07 -2.72 -16.08
CA ARG A 125 -4.24 -3.90 -15.76
C ARG A 125 -4.75 -5.17 -16.42
N CYS A 126 -6.06 -5.40 -16.40
CA CYS A 126 -6.66 -6.57 -17.05
C CYS A 126 -6.39 -6.58 -18.56
N GLU A 127 -6.56 -5.44 -19.23
CA GLU A 127 -6.30 -5.33 -20.65
C GLU A 127 -4.82 -5.55 -21.01
N GLN A 128 -3.91 -4.89 -20.28
CA GLN A 128 -2.48 -5.06 -20.49
C GLN A 128 -1.98 -6.48 -20.21
N ILE A 129 -2.58 -7.19 -19.25
CA ILE A 129 -2.25 -8.59 -18.98
C ILE A 129 -2.88 -9.50 -20.05
N LEU A 130 -4.10 -9.21 -20.51
CA LEU A 130 -4.71 -9.93 -21.64
C LEU A 130 -3.81 -9.86 -22.90
N GLU A 131 -3.21 -8.70 -23.18
CA GLU A 131 -2.25 -8.54 -24.29
C GLU A 131 -1.04 -9.45 -24.14
N VAL A 132 -0.48 -9.58 -22.93
CA VAL A 132 0.63 -10.51 -22.65
C VAL A 132 0.24 -11.95 -22.99
N PHE A 133 -0.98 -12.37 -22.64
CA PHE A 133 -1.46 -13.73 -22.94
C PHE A 133 -1.74 -13.97 -24.43
N LYS A 134 -1.75 -12.94 -25.27
CA LYS A 134 -1.83 -13.09 -26.73
C LYS A 134 -0.46 -13.40 -27.35
N GLU A 135 0.64 -13.19 -26.64
CA GLU A 135 1.99 -13.54 -27.10
C GLU A 135 2.19 -15.06 -27.16
N GLU A 136 2.93 -15.56 -28.15
CA GLU A 136 3.05 -17.02 -28.39
C GLU A 136 3.65 -17.79 -27.20
N ASP A 137 4.53 -17.14 -26.44
CA ASP A 137 5.16 -17.75 -25.28
C ASP A 137 4.20 -17.95 -24.11
N PHE A 138 3.17 -17.10 -23.99
CA PHE A 138 2.17 -17.16 -22.92
C PHE A 138 0.92 -17.96 -23.30
N LYS A 139 0.64 -18.20 -24.59
CA LYS A 139 -0.49 -19.05 -25.03
C LYS A 139 -0.42 -20.49 -24.54
N LYS A 140 0.79 -21.00 -24.30
CA LYS A 140 1.03 -22.38 -23.84
C LYS A 140 1.06 -22.52 -22.32
N LEU A 141 0.98 -21.41 -21.59
CA LEU A 141 0.95 -21.41 -20.13
C LEU A 141 -0.46 -21.67 -19.63
N ASP A 142 -0.57 -22.55 -18.63
CA ASP A 142 -1.81 -22.72 -17.91
C ASP A 142 -2.01 -21.54 -16.95
N ILE A 143 -3.06 -20.74 -17.20
CA ILE A 143 -3.43 -19.61 -16.34
C ILE A 143 -3.79 -20.10 -14.93
N ASP A 144 -4.33 -21.32 -14.79
CA ASP A 144 -4.65 -21.88 -13.47
C ASP A 144 -3.39 -22.20 -12.66
N GLU A 145 -2.33 -22.66 -13.30
CA GLU A 145 -1.04 -22.88 -12.66
C GLU A 145 -0.44 -21.57 -12.16
N LEU A 146 -0.55 -20.48 -12.94
CA LEU A 146 -0.13 -19.14 -12.53
C LEU A 146 -0.97 -18.58 -11.37
N ILE A 147 -2.30 -18.75 -11.42
CA ILE A 147 -3.21 -18.33 -10.35
C ILE A 147 -2.84 -19.04 -9.05
N ASN A 148 -2.65 -20.35 -9.10
CA ASN A 148 -2.28 -21.15 -7.93
C ASN A 148 -0.91 -20.72 -7.40
N PHE A 149 0.10 -20.59 -8.27
CA PHE A 149 1.44 -20.17 -7.88
C PHE A 149 1.44 -18.82 -7.14
N PHE A 150 0.76 -17.79 -7.67
CA PHE A 150 0.73 -16.47 -7.02
C PHE A 150 -0.18 -16.45 -5.79
N SER A 151 -1.24 -17.26 -5.75
CA SER A 151 -2.07 -17.43 -4.57
C SER A 151 -1.27 -18.02 -3.42
N ASP A 152 -0.52 -19.10 -3.67
CA ASP A 152 0.32 -19.76 -2.67
C ASP A 152 1.48 -18.86 -2.21
N LYS A 153 2.05 -18.09 -3.13
CA LYS A 153 3.06 -17.07 -2.79
C LYS A 153 2.48 -15.99 -1.87
N SER A 154 1.25 -15.51 -2.14
CA SER A 154 0.56 -14.53 -1.29
C SER A 154 0.28 -15.08 0.10
N THR A 155 -0.32 -16.27 0.20
CA THR A 155 -0.67 -16.91 1.48
C THR A 155 0.57 -17.24 2.30
N SER A 156 1.65 -17.71 1.67
CA SER A 156 2.93 -17.95 2.32
C SER A 156 3.54 -16.68 2.94
N ILE A 157 3.52 -15.56 2.20
CA ILE A 157 4.01 -14.27 2.74
C ILE A 157 3.15 -13.80 3.91
N LYS A 158 1.82 -13.91 3.79
CA LYS A 158 0.88 -13.55 4.87
C LYS A 158 1.19 -14.38 6.11
N SER A 159 1.24 -15.70 5.97
CA SER A 159 1.51 -16.62 7.08
C SER A 159 2.86 -16.36 7.73
N ARG A 160 3.95 -16.27 6.93
CA ARG A 160 5.31 -16.06 7.46
C ARG A 160 5.47 -14.73 8.20
N ARG A 161 4.74 -13.68 7.80
CA ARG A 161 4.84 -12.35 8.40
C ARG A 161 3.86 -12.10 9.54
N TRP A 162 2.67 -12.70 9.50
CA TRP A 162 1.68 -12.57 10.58
C TRP A 162 1.90 -13.53 11.73
N THR A 163 2.37 -14.75 11.47
CA THR A 163 2.55 -15.78 12.50
C THR A 163 3.41 -15.28 13.68
N PRO A 164 4.56 -14.62 13.49
CA PRO A 164 5.33 -14.07 14.61
C PRO A 164 4.57 -13.04 15.44
N ILE A 165 3.77 -12.18 14.79
CA ILE A 165 2.95 -11.15 15.46
C ILE A 165 1.86 -11.82 16.29
N THR A 166 1.20 -12.84 15.73
CA THR A 166 0.16 -13.59 16.43
C THR A 166 0.74 -14.31 17.65
N ILE A 167 1.92 -14.93 17.53
CA ILE A 167 2.61 -15.60 18.65
C ILE A 167 2.96 -14.59 19.75
N ILE A 168 3.56 -13.46 19.40
CA ILE A 168 3.89 -12.40 20.36
C ILE A 168 2.62 -11.88 21.05
N SER A 169 1.54 -11.65 20.29
CA SER A 169 0.26 -11.21 20.85
C SER A 169 -0.32 -12.24 21.81
N LEU A 170 -0.21 -13.53 21.51
CA LEU A 170 -0.70 -14.63 22.35
C LEU A 170 0.04 -14.70 23.69
N ILE A 171 1.34 -14.41 23.70
CA ILE A 171 2.17 -14.39 24.91
C ILE A 171 1.96 -13.09 25.71
N MET A 172 1.88 -11.95 25.02
CA MET A 172 1.76 -10.64 25.66
C MET A 172 0.37 -10.41 26.25
N PHE A 173 -0.68 -11.04 25.71
CA PHE A 173 -2.06 -10.79 26.16
C PHE A 173 -2.33 -11.27 27.62
N PRO A 174 -1.90 -12.48 28.04
CA PRO A 174 -1.98 -12.90 29.44
C PRO A 174 -1.16 -12.01 30.37
N LEU A 175 0.09 -11.69 30.00
CA LEU A 175 0.97 -10.83 30.80
C LEU A 175 0.38 -9.43 31.00
N TRP A 176 -0.21 -8.87 29.95
CA TRP A 176 -0.89 -7.59 29.99
C TRP A 176 -2.15 -7.64 30.87
N SER A 177 -2.92 -8.72 30.78
CA SER A 177 -4.13 -8.93 31.57
C SER A 177 -3.82 -9.09 33.06
N GLU A 178 -2.76 -9.82 33.41
CA GLU A 178 -2.28 -9.95 34.78
C GLU A 178 -1.76 -8.61 35.33
N PHE A 179 -1.00 -7.86 34.52
CA PHE A 179 -0.55 -6.52 34.89
C PHE A 179 -1.71 -5.56 35.18
N ILE A 180 -2.71 -5.50 34.30
CA ILE A 180 -3.90 -4.66 34.52
C ILE A 180 -4.68 -5.14 35.74
N GLY A 181 -4.89 -6.44 35.88
CA GLY A 181 -5.61 -7.04 37.01
C GLY A 181 -4.96 -6.68 38.36
N ALA A 182 -3.63 -6.76 38.44
CA ALA A 182 -2.87 -6.39 39.64
C ALA A 182 -2.97 -4.89 39.99
N LYS A 183 -3.22 -4.03 39.01
CA LYS A 183 -3.32 -2.57 39.19
C LYS A 183 -4.74 -2.06 39.42
N ILE A 184 -5.76 -2.71 38.86
CA ILE A 184 -7.17 -2.37 39.11
C ILE A 184 -7.55 -2.49 40.59
N GLY A 185 -6.95 -3.44 41.31
CA GLY A 185 -7.18 -3.62 42.74
C GLY A 185 -6.64 -2.51 43.64
N GLN A 186 -5.88 -1.54 43.11
CA GLN A 186 -5.22 -0.49 43.90
C GLN A 186 -6.11 0.74 44.18
N GLY A 187 -7.35 0.76 43.70
CA GLY A 187 -8.35 1.80 44.00
C GLY A 187 -8.87 2.55 42.77
N TRP A 188 -9.85 3.43 42.99
CA TRP A 188 -10.57 4.15 41.93
C TRP A 188 -9.68 5.07 41.09
N GLU A 189 -8.68 5.69 41.70
CA GLU A 189 -7.72 6.57 41.00
C GLU A 189 -6.91 5.79 39.96
N MET A 190 -6.48 4.57 40.30
CA MET A 190 -5.73 3.70 39.38
C MET A 190 -6.61 3.20 38.24
N PHE A 191 -7.90 2.96 38.50
CA PHE A 191 -8.87 2.62 37.46
C PHE A 191 -9.01 3.74 36.41
N VAL A 192 -9.10 4.99 36.84
CA VAL A 192 -9.17 6.16 35.93
C VAL A 192 -7.89 6.29 35.09
N VAL A 193 -6.71 6.08 35.70
CA VAL A 193 -5.42 6.08 34.98
C VAL A 193 -5.36 4.96 33.92
N LEU A 194 -5.81 3.76 34.26
CA LEU A 194 -5.86 2.62 33.31
C LEU A 194 -6.86 2.87 32.18
N LEU A 195 -7.96 3.56 32.44
CA LEU A 195 -8.93 3.94 31.42
C LEU A 195 -8.34 4.95 30.44
N ALA A 196 -7.63 5.97 30.92
CA ALA A 196 -6.89 6.91 30.06
C ALA A 196 -5.78 6.19 29.25
N LEU A 197 -5.05 5.27 29.88
CA LEU A 197 -4.06 4.42 29.22
C LEU A 197 -4.68 3.56 28.10
N SER A 198 -5.91 3.06 28.29
CA SER A 198 -6.62 2.25 27.30
C SER A 198 -6.93 3.05 26.02
N ILE A 199 -7.32 4.32 26.17
CA ILE A 199 -7.59 5.22 25.05
C ILE A 199 -6.29 5.46 24.27
N PHE A 200 -5.20 5.77 24.97
CA PHE A 200 -3.88 5.95 24.33
C PHE A 200 -3.39 4.66 23.65
N ALA A 201 -3.48 3.51 24.32
CA ALA A 201 -3.11 2.22 23.77
C ALA A 201 -3.94 1.87 22.53
N SER A 202 -5.23 2.20 22.51
CA SER A 202 -6.09 1.97 21.33
C SER A 202 -5.60 2.77 20.11
N TYR A 203 -5.16 4.02 20.32
CA TYR A 203 -4.58 4.85 19.27
C TYR A 203 -3.26 4.25 18.74
N VAL A 204 -2.38 3.81 19.65
CA VAL A 204 -1.12 3.14 19.29
C VAL A 204 -1.40 1.84 18.52
N VAL A 205 -2.37 1.03 18.94
CA VAL A 205 -2.75 -0.21 18.25
C VAL A 205 -3.27 0.07 16.83
N ILE A 206 -4.10 1.09 16.64
CA ILE A 206 -4.60 1.48 15.30
C ILE A 206 -3.43 1.89 14.41
N LEU A 207 -2.50 2.69 14.95
CA LEU A 207 -1.35 3.20 14.21
C LEU A 207 -0.37 2.07 13.84
N VAL A 208 -0.06 1.20 14.78
CA VAL A 208 0.78 0.00 14.57
C VAL A 208 0.11 -0.96 13.58
N ASN A 209 -1.20 -1.24 13.70
CA ASN A 209 -1.93 -2.08 12.75
C ASN A 209 -1.87 -1.51 11.33
N ASN A 210 -2.03 -0.19 11.16
CA ASN A 210 -1.91 0.45 9.86
C ASN A 210 -0.50 0.34 9.29
N ILE A 211 0.54 0.57 10.09
CA ILE A 211 1.94 0.42 9.67
C ILE A 211 2.25 -1.04 9.30
N LEU A 212 1.83 -2.01 10.12
CA LEU A 212 2.02 -3.44 9.86
C LEU A 212 1.30 -3.86 8.58
N ARG A 213 0.04 -3.44 8.37
CA ARG A 213 -0.70 -3.69 7.12
C ARG A 213 -0.03 -3.06 5.91
N MET A 214 0.53 -1.87 6.05
CA MET A 214 1.17 -1.17 4.94
C MET A 214 2.52 -1.82 4.57
N ASN A 215 3.34 -2.18 5.56
CA ASN A 215 4.69 -2.67 5.31
C ASN A 215 4.76 -4.19 5.12
N LEU A 216 4.14 -4.97 6.00
CA LEU A 216 4.25 -6.43 5.96
C LEU A 216 3.39 -7.06 4.87
N LEU A 217 2.20 -6.51 4.63
CA LEU A 217 1.24 -7.07 3.68
C LEU A 217 1.26 -6.44 2.29
N SER A 218 2.05 -5.38 2.06
CA SER A 218 2.09 -4.72 0.74
C SER A 218 2.46 -5.69 -0.39
N GLN A 219 3.43 -6.58 -0.16
CA GLN A 219 3.83 -7.57 -1.16
C GLN A 219 2.73 -8.62 -1.39
N ALA A 220 2.13 -9.15 -0.33
CA ALA A 220 1.03 -10.11 -0.44
C ALA A 220 -0.18 -9.50 -1.18
N ARG A 221 -0.50 -8.23 -0.89
CA ARG A 221 -1.59 -7.50 -1.55
C ARG A 221 -1.33 -7.33 -3.06
N LYS A 222 -0.08 -7.10 -3.48
CA LYS A 222 0.27 -7.05 -4.91
C LYS A 222 0.03 -8.39 -5.61
N TYR A 223 0.32 -9.52 -4.95
CA TYR A 223 0.03 -10.84 -5.49
C TYR A 223 -1.47 -11.14 -5.50
N ASP A 224 -2.22 -10.73 -4.48
CA ASP A 224 -3.69 -10.83 -4.47
C ASP A 224 -4.31 -10.05 -5.64
N ASP A 225 -3.84 -8.81 -5.89
CA ASP A 225 -4.27 -7.99 -7.02
C ASP A 225 -3.97 -8.67 -8.36
N LEU A 226 -2.77 -9.27 -8.51
CA LEU A 226 -2.40 -10.02 -9.72
C LEU A 226 -3.29 -11.24 -9.93
N VAL A 227 -3.56 -12.00 -8.86
CA VAL A 227 -4.49 -13.14 -8.90
C VAL A 227 -5.90 -12.69 -9.30
N GLY A 228 -6.36 -11.54 -8.77
CA GLY A 228 -7.63 -10.95 -9.16
C GLY A 228 -7.69 -10.63 -10.66
N VAL A 229 -6.65 -10.02 -11.20
CA VAL A 229 -6.53 -9.71 -12.63
C VAL A 229 -6.50 -10.99 -13.48
N LEU A 230 -5.69 -11.98 -13.10
CA LEU A 230 -5.58 -13.25 -13.83
C LEU A 230 -6.91 -14.02 -13.88
N LYS A 231 -7.68 -14.02 -12.79
CA LYS A 231 -9.03 -14.63 -12.76
C LYS A 231 -9.98 -13.99 -13.76
N ILE A 232 -9.95 -12.66 -13.90
CA ILE A 232 -10.77 -11.94 -14.88
C ILE A 232 -10.28 -12.24 -16.30
N VAL A 233 -8.98 -12.17 -16.55
CA VAL A 233 -8.39 -12.49 -17.86
C VAL A 233 -8.75 -13.90 -18.31
N LYS A 234 -8.70 -14.89 -17.42
CA LYS A 234 -9.17 -16.26 -17.67
C LYS A 234 -10.64 -16.28 -18.10
N SER A 235 -11.51 -15.60 -17.35
CA SER A 235 -12.96 -15.59 -17.65
C SER A 235 -13.27 -15.00 -19.03
N VAL A 236 -12.53 -13.96 -19.43
CA VAL A 236 -12.67 -13.33 -20.75
C VAL A 236 -12.10 -14.23 -21.86
N SER A 237 -10.94 -14.85 -21.64
CA SER A 237 -10.34 -15.77 -22.62
C SER A 237 -11.23 -16.98 -22.91
N LYS A 238 -11.94 -17.50 -21.90
CA LYS A 238 -12.84 -18.65 -22.06
C LYS A 238 -14.13 -18.32 -22.83
N ASN A 239 -14.55 -17.05 -22.82
CA ASN A 239 -15.74 -16.61 -23.55
C ASN A 239 -15.46 -16.26 -25.02
N ASN A 240 -14.19 -16.19 -25.43
CA ASN A 240 -13.75 -15.87 -26.79
C ASN A 240 -13.29 -17.11 -27.59
N THR A 241 -13.43 -18.30 -27.01
CA THR A 241 -13.23 -19.63 -27.63
C THR A 241 -14.53 -20.38 -27.67
#